data_AF-A0AAP2MLD5-F1
#
_entry.id   AF-A0AAP2MLD5-F1
#
_cell.length_a   1.000
_cell.length_b   1.000
_cell.length_c   1.000
_cell.angle_alpha   90.00
_cell.angle_beta   90.00
_cell.angle_gamma   90.00
#
_symmetry.space_group_name_H-M   'P 1'
#
loop_
_entity.id
_entity.type
_entity.pdbx_description
1 polymer ?
#
loop_
_entity_poly.entity_id
_entity_poly.type
_entity_poly.pdbx_seq_one_letter_code
_entity_poly.pdbx_strand_id
1 'polypeptide(L)'
;MAVIGGDSGQPAARAGLWWMRDDHEVRCRVQALQPLPAHEGEAVTWVWQEPVPFSTPTDTPCPTAGRWRCEDERRVERTFAEGETLPPLDGRAVVWRLLQAI
;
A
#
# COMPACT_ATOMS: atom_id res chain seq x y z
N MET A 1 8.73 -13.60 0.39
CA MET A 1 9.40 -12.29 0.57
C MET A 1 9.59 -12.04 2.04
N ALA A 2 10.76 -11.56 2.48
CA ALA A 2 11.00 -11.22 3.88
C ALA A 2 10.27 -9.92 4.22
N VAL A 3 9.39 -9.96 5.21
CA VAL A 3 8.69 -8.77 5.71
C VAL A 3 9.68 -7.92 6.50
N ILE A 4 9.88 -6.67 6.09
CA ILE A 4 10.69 -5.72 6.87
C ILE A 4 9.79 -5.18 7.98
N GLY A 5 10.10 -5.54 9.23
CA GLY A 5 9.36 -5.06 10.41
C GLY A 5 10.25 -4.27 11.36
N GLY A 6 9.63 -3.51 12.26
CA GLY A 6 10.32 -2.78 13.33
C GLY A 6 9.33 -2.29 14.38
N ASP A 7 9.76 -2.18 15.63
CA ASP A 7 8.94 -1.72 16.74
C ASP A 7 9.02 -0.19 16.91
N SER A 8 8.01 0.41 17.53
CA SER A 8 8.04 1.82 17.92
C SER A 8 9.34 2.19 18.66
N GLY A 9 9.91 3.33 18.33
CA GLY A 9 11.18 3.82 18.86
C GLY A 9 12.42 3.26 18.16
N GLN A 10 12.31 2.14 17.42
CA GLN A 10 13.42 1.64 16.61
C GLN A 10 13.62 2.49 15.35
N PRO A 11 14.87 2.68 14.88
CA PRO A 11 15.14 3.34 13.62
C PRO A 11 14.55 2.54 12.46
N ALA A 12 13.74 3.19 11.63
CA ALA A 12 13.11 2.56 10.48
C ALA A 12 14.17 2.02 9.51
N ALA A 13 14.15 0.71 9.25
CA ALA A 13 15.09 0.05 8.34
C ALA A 13 15.00 0.59 6.90
N ARG A 14 13.84 1.14 6.52
CA ARG A 14 13.59 1.79 5.23
C ARG A 14 12.71 3.02 5.36
N ALA A 15 12.97 3.99 4.48
CA ALA A 15 12.05 5.09 4.24
C ALA A 15 10.79 4.55 3.54
N GLY A 16 9.63 5.12 3.85
CA GLY A 16 8.39 4.77 3.14
C GLY A 16 7.18 4.67 4.05
N LEU A 17 6.18 3.94 3.56
CA LEU A 17 4.93 3.72 4.27
C LEU A 17 5.07 2.47 5.14
N TRP A 18 4.72 2.62 6.42
CA TRP A 18 4.70 1.55 7.40
C TRP A 18 3.29 1.39 7.92
N TRP A 19 2.84 0.15 8.07
CA TRP A 19 1.51 -0.20 8.56
C TRP A 19 1.67 -0.84 9.93
N MET A 20 0.73 -0.61 10.84
CA MET A 20 0.74 -1.38 12.08
C MET A 20 0.47 -2.85 11.74
N ARG A 21 1.21 -3.76 12.37
CA ARG A 21 1.09 -5.20 12.12
C ARG A 21 -0.32 -5.72 12.43
N ASP A 22 -0.91 -5.24 13.52
CA ASP A 22 -2.21 -5.70 14.01
C ASP A 22 -3.38 -4.91 13.39
N ASP A 23 -3.12 -3.73 12.84
CA ASP A 23 -4.12 -2.91 12.14
C ASP A 23 -3.53 -2.21 10.90
N HIS A 24 -3.84 -2.75 9.72
CA HIS A 24 -3.36 -2.24 8.44
C HIS A 24 -4.03 -0.93 7.99
N GLU A 25 -5.08 -0.47 8.69
CA GLU A 25 -5.67 0.86 8.48
C GLU A 25 -4.81 1.96 9.11
N VAL A 26 -4.10 1.65 10.18
CA VAL A 26 -3.15 2.57 10.82
C VAL A 26 -1.83 2.57 10.06
N ARG A 27 -1.49 3.75 9.52
CA ARG A 27 -0.30 3.93 8.67
C ARG A 27 0.49 5.14 9.09
N CYS A 28 1.81 5.03 9.07
CA CYS A 28 2.72 6.16 9.22
C CYS A 28 3.72 6.21 8.07
N ARG A 29 4.20 7.41 7.74
CA ARG A 29 5.29 7.60 6.78
C ARG A 29 6.51 8.12 7.52
N VAL A 30 7.62 7.41 7.39
CA VAL A 30 8.89 7.78 8.04
C VAL A 30 10.05 7.70 7.04
N GLN A 31 11.12 8.45 7.31
CA GLN A 31 12.38 8.35 6.58
C GLN A 31 13.24 7.19 7.12
N ALA A 32 14.23 6.75 6.36
CA ALA A 32 15.17 5.74 6.82
C ALA A 32 15.90 6.26 8.07
N LEU A 33 16.10 5.39 9.06
CA LEU A 33 16.68 5.68 10.37
C LEU A 33 15.86 6.61 11.28
N GLN A 34 14.74 7.16 10.80
CA GLN A 34 13.82 7.89 11.67
C GLN A 34 13.14 6.90 12.63
N PRO A 35 13.00 7.22 13.93
CA PRO A 35 12.33 6.33 14.87
C PRO A 35 10.86 6.12 14.48
N LEU A 36 10.41 4.87 14.51
CA LEU A 36 9.03 4.51 14.26
C LEU A 36 8.12 5.07 15.37
N PRO A 37 6.98 5.68 15.04
CA PRO A 37 6.13 6.33 16.04
C PRO A 37 5.40 5.30 16.93
N ALA A 38 5.02 5.73 18.13
CA ALA A 38 4.00 5.06 18.93
C ALA A 38 2.61 5.34 18.33
N HIS A 39 1.66 4.44 18.53
CA HIS A 39 0.26 4.67 18.19
C HIS A 39 -0.53 4.86 19.49
N GLU A 40 -1.25 5.98 19.61
CA GLU A 40 -2.01 6.34 20.84
C GLU A 40 -1.19 6.31 22.14
N GLY A 41 0.12 6.51 22.04
CA GLY A 41 1.04 6.46 23.18
C GLY A 41 1.57 5.05 23.50
N GLU A 42 1.10 4.02 22.80
CA GLU A 42 1.55 2.64 22.96
C GLU A 42 2.59 2.25 21.91
N ALA A 43 3.52 1.39 22.33
CA ALA A 43 4.51 0.82 21.43
C ALA A 43 3.84 -0.28 20.59
N VAL A 44 3.98 -0.17 19.26
CA VAL A 44 3.38 -1.10 18.31
C VAL A 44 4.44 -1.64 17.36
N THR A 45 4.16 -2.78 16.75
CA THR A 45 5.02 -3.31 15.70
C THR A 45 4.55 -2.81 14.35
N TRP A 46 5.47 -2.24 13.59
CA TRP A 46 5.26 -1.77 12.24
C TRP A 46 5.78 -2.76 11.21
N VAL A 47 5.16 -2.74 10.05
CA VAL A 47 5.56 -3.49 8.86
C VAL A 47 5.74 -2.52 7.72
N TRP A 48 6.93 -2.50 7.13
CA TRP A 48 7.21 -1.69 5.96
C TRP A 48 6.53 -2.28 4.74
N GLN A 49 5.80 -1.43 4.04
CA GLN A 49 5.23 -1.72 2.74
C GLN A 49 6.01 -0.95 1.69
N GLU A 50 6.47 -1.69 0.67
CA GLU A 50 7.07 -1.08 -0.50
C GLU A 50 6.03 -0.13 -1.12
N PRO A 51 6.37 1.14 -1.43
CA PRO A 51 5.47 1.99 -2.17
C PRO A 51 5.28 1.37 -3.54
N VAL A 52 4.23 0.55 -3.69
CA VAL A 52 3.86 -0.11 -4.95
C VAL A 52 3.63 0.99 -6.00
N PRO A 53 4.55 1.15 -6.97
CA PRO A 53 4.53 2.31 -7.86
C PRO A 53 3.80 1.97 -9.17
N PHE A 54 2.82 1.07 -9.13
CA PHE A 54 2.08 0.68 -10.32
C PHE A 54 0.77 1.45 -10.40
N SER A 55 0.74 2.44 -11.29
CA SER A 55 -0.49 3.01 -11.82
C SER A 55 -0.69 2.45 -13.23
N THR A 56 -1.90 2.01 -13.56
CA THR A 56 -2.19 1.31 -14.81
C THR A 56 -3.60 1.70 -15.29
N PRO A 57 -3.77 2.19 -16.54
CA PRO A 57 -5.08 2.66 -17.01
C PRO A 57 -6.07 1.51 -17.22
N THR A 58 -7.36 1.83 -17.33
CA THR A 58 -8.39 0.88 -17.79
C THR A 58 -7.98 0.18 -19.08
N ASP A 59 -8.54 -1.00 -19.32
CA ASP A 59 -8.34 -1.81 -20.53
C ASP A 59 -6.89 -2.29 -20.75
N THR A 60 -6.05 -2.20 -19.72
CA THR A 60 -4.74 -2.82 -19.70
C THR A 60 -4.72 -4.03 -18.77
N PRO A 61 -3.96 -5.08 -19.12
CA PRO A 61 -3.78 -6.22 -18.24
C PRO A 61 -3.04 -5.78 -16.97
N CYS A 62 -3.57 -6.19 -15.83
CA CYS A 62 -3.06 -5.88 -14.52
C CYS A 62 -1.63 -6.45 -14.38
N PRO A 63 -0.60 -5.61 -14.15
CA PRO A 63 0.79 -6.05 -14.16
C PRO A 63 1.16 -6.91 -12.95
N THR A 64 0.39 -6.83 -11.86
CA THR A 64 0.68 -7.53 -10.62
C THR A 64 -0.60 -7.80 -9.85
N ALA A 65 -0.80 -9.03 -9.40
CA ALA A 65 -1.94 -9.38 -8.56
C ALA A 65 -1.92 -8.55 -7.28
N GLY A 66 -3.06 -8.01 -6.86
CA GLY A 66 -3.10 -7.18 -5.67
C GLY A 66 -4.39 -6.44 -5.45
N ARG A 67 -4.43 -5.64 -4.39
CA ARG A 67 -5.47 -4.65 -4.12
C ARG A 67 -5.10 -3.34 -4.78
N TRP A 68 -5.98 -2.82 -5.61
CA TRP A 68 -5.83 -1.61 -6.40
C TRP A 68 -6.93 -0.61 -6.03
N ARG A 69 -6.69 0.67 -6.30
CA ARG A 69 -7.64 1.76 -6.05
C ARG A 69 -7.70 2.70 -7.23
N CYS A 70 -8.90 3.16 -7.57
CA CYS A 70 -9.07 4.20 -8.58
C CYS A 70 -8.41 5.52 -8.13
N GLU A 71 -7.55 6.12 -8.95
CA GLU A 71 -6.94 7.41 -8.63
C GLU A 71 -7.96 8.56 -8.66
N ASP A 72 -8.86 8.52 -9.65
CA ASP A 72 -9.96 9.48 -9.81
C ASP A 72 -11.00 9.39 -8.68
N GLU A 73 -11.26 8.18 -8.17
CA GLU A 73 -12.23 7.95 -7.10
C GLU A 73 -11.63 7.09 -5.99
N ARG A 74 -11.00 7.77 -5.02
CA ARG A 74 -10.27 7.15 -3.90
C ARG A 74 -11.12 6.28 -2.96
N ARG A 75 -12.43 6.18 -3.18
CA ARG A 75 -13.33 5.28 -2.44
C ARG A 75 -13.48 3.91 -3.09
N VAL A 76 -13.07 3.76 -4.35
CA VAL A 76 -13.21 2.51 -5.10
C VAL A 76 -11.91 1.73 -5.03
N GLU A 77 -11.92 0.66 -4.23
CA GLU A 77 -10.85 -0.32 -4.13
C GLU A 77 -11.33 -1.66 -4.69
N ARG A 78 -10.46 -2.36 -5.45
CA ARG A 78 -10.72 -3.69 -6.00
C ARG A 78 -9.47 -4.53 -6.00
N THR A 79 -9.63 -5.83 -5.83
CA THR A 79 -8.54 -6.79 -5.99
C THR A 79 -8.56 -7.29 -7.42
N PHE A 80 -7.41 -7.26 -8.10
CA PHE A 80 -7.22 -7.77 -9.45
C PHE A 80 -6.16 -8.87 -9.43
N ALA A 81 -6.36 -9.91 -10.24
CA ALA A 81 -5.33 -10.91 -10.50
C ALA A 81 -4.31 -10.38 -11.52
N GLU A 82 -3.10 -10.95 -11.53
CA GLU A 82 -2.11 -10.66 -12.57
C GLU A 82 -2.67 -11.07 -13.95
N GLY A 83 -2.52 -10.19 -14.94
CA GLY A 83 -3.04 -10.38 -16.29
C GLY A 83 -4.53 -10.04 -16.45
N GLU A 84 -5.28 -9.81 -15.37
CA GLU A 84 -6.70 -9.42 -15.45
C GLU A 84 -6.86 -8.02 -16.06
N THR A 85 -7.77 -7.86 -17.02
CA THR A 85 -8.02 -6.54 -17.63
C THR A 85 -8.66 -5.60 -16.63
N LEU A 86 -7.99 -4.48 -16.35
CA LEU A 86 -8.48 -3.46 -15.43
C LEU A 86 -9.76 -2.80 -16.00
N PRO A 87 -10.89 -2.82 -15.27
CA PRO A 87 -12.16 -2.33 -15.80
C PRO A 87 -12.28 -0.80 -15.72
N PRO A 88 -13.13 -0.20 -16.56
CA PRO A 88 -13.52 1.20 -16.40
C PRO A 88 -14.44 1.37 -15.18
N LEU A 89 -14.49 2.59 -14.65
CA LEU A 89 -15.40 2.96 -13.56
C LEU A 89 -16.53 3.83 -14.13
N ASP A 90 -17.78 3.39 -13.97
CA ASP A 90 -18.97 4.08 -14.51
C ASP A 90 -18.88 4.42 -16.01
N GLY A 91 -18.28 3.51 -16.79
CA GLY A 91 -18.08 3.70 -18.23
C GLY A 91 -17.01 4.73 -18.59
N ARG A 92 -16.20 5.19 -17.63
CA ARG A 92 -15.09 6.12 -17.83
C ARG A 92 -13.76 5.41 -17.72
N ALA A 93 -12.82 5.85 -18.55
CA ALA A 93 -11.44 5.46 -18.41
C ALA A 93 -10.86 6.07 -17.13
N VAL A 94 -10.32 5.20 -16.28
CA VAL A 94 -9.70 5.57 -15.00
C VAL A 94 -8.30 5.01 -14.90
N VAL A 95 -7.52 5.56 -13.98
CA VAL A 95 -6.22 4.98 -13.62
C VAL A 95 -6.36 4.21 -12.32
N TRP A 96 -5.98 2.94 -12.36
CA TRP A 96 -5.90 2.10 -11.17
C TRP A 96 -4.50 2.19 -10.59
N ARG A 97 -4.40 2.36 -9.29
CA ARG A 97 -3.15 2.37 -8.54
C ARG A 97 -3.09 1.21 -7.58
N LEU A 98 -2.03 0.41 -7.67
CA LEU A 98 -1.77 -0.69 -6.76
C LEU A 98 -1.57 -0.13 -5.34
N LEU A 99 -2.30 -0.68 -4.38
CA LEU A 99 -2.17 -0.40 -2.95
C LEU A 99 -1.35 -1.46 -2.24
N GLN A 100 -1.51 -2.73 -2.64
CA GLN A 100 -0.82 -3.87 -2.04
C GLN A 100 -0.79 -5.03 -3.04
N ALA A 101 0.39 -5.54 -3.38
CA ALA A 101 0.53 -6.79 -4.11
C ALA A 101 0.17 -8.00 -3.23
N ILE A 102 -0.33 -9.09 -3.83
CA ILE A 102 -0.63 -10.37 -3.14
C ILE A 102 0.16 -11.53 -3.74
#